data_AF-A0A346QR93-F1
#
_entry.id   AF-A0A346QR93-F1
#
_cell.length_a   1.000
_cell.length_b   1.000
_cell.length_c   1.000
_cell.angle_alpha   90.00
_cell.angle_beta   90.00
_cell.angle_gamma   90.00
#
_symmetry.space_group_name_H-M   'P 1'
#
loop_
_entity.id
_entity.type
_entity.pdbx_description
1 polymer ?
#
loop_
_entity_poly.entity_id
_entity_poly.type
_entity_poly.pdbx_seq_one_letter_code
_entity_poly.pdbx_strand_id
1 'polypeptide(L)'
;MANVQAQMLKLFERPYDPMNLRRSDVPTGSAGTVGTRFGGATVPSLSDADKNQLGKALSVPRGSVFSFFIRSHREAAKDLCAFLMKSTNASELMQSAAKVREEVNQSLYNYALSFTILHKQDLRNVRLPAVVEVFPHKFIPQEELTKMQIEVNRTPSTATTPLVIEHGADFANTTLKPEHRVSYWREDYGINSHHWHWHLVYPAGMNVNRDRKGELFYYMHQQMVARYDMERLSVNLKRVEKLENWREPIPDGYFSKLTVNNSGRPWGIRQDGTFLKDLRRNDAGIDFLDISDMELWRSRLMDAIHQGYMLNPNGERIQLSDNVTTGKRGIDILGDAFEADDRLSPHYLFYGDLHNMGHVMLSFCHDFDNAHREEMGVMGDSATALRDPVFYRWHKFVDDVFQEYKLTQPPYTMEDLTLPGVVLDKVGVVRDNQLNTLTTG
;
A
#
# COMPACT_ATOMS: atom_id res chain seq x y z
N MET A 1 11.38 -17.73 23.27
CA MET A 1 10.84 -16.55 22.56
C MET A 1 11.85 -15.91 21.62
N ALA A 2 13.06 -15.52 22.06
CA ALA A 2 14.10 -14.98 21.16
C ALA A 2 14.41 -15.91 19.96
N ASN A 3 14.38 -17.22 20.18
CA ASN A 3 14.55 -18.23 19.12
C ASN A 3 13.43 -18.18 18.07
N VAL A 4 12.16 -18.03 18.47
CA VAL A 4 11.00 -17.96 17.56
C VAL A 4 11.05 -16.68 16.71
N GLN A 5 11.38 -15.54 17.31
CA GLN A 5 11.55 -14.27 16.57
C GLN A 5 12.62 -14.43 15.49
N ALA A 6 13.83 -14.87 15.86
CA ALA A 6 14.94 -15.01 14.92
C ALA A 6 14.64 -16.02 13.80
N GLN A 7 13.95 -17.11 14.13
CA GLN A 7 13.54 -18.12 13.16
C GLN A 7 12.45 -17.62 12.19
N MET A 8 11.47 -16.84 12.67
CA MET A 8 10.43 -16.25 11.81
C MET A 8 11.01 -15.21 10.86
N LEU A 9 11.92 -14.36 11.35
CA LEU A 9 12.58 -13.33 10.54
C LEU A 9 13.32 -13.91 9.34
N LYS A 10 13.86 -15.13 9.44
CA LYS A 10 14.51 -15.81 8.31
C LYS A 10 13.58 -16.00 7.12
N LEU A 11 12.29 -16.24 7.35
CA LEU A 11 11.39 -16.51 6.24
C LEU A 11 11.26 -15.30 5.29
N PHE A 12 11.54 -14.09 5.79
CA PHE A 12 11.51 -12.83 5.04
C PHE A 12 12.84 -12.47 4.37
N GLU A 13 13.94 -13.14 4.74
CA GLU A 13 15.25 -12.82 4.16
C GLU A 13 15.33 -13.22 2.69
N ARG A 14 15.95 -12.33 1.90
CA ARG A 14 16.28 -12.52 0.48
C ARG A 14 15.16 -13.24 -0.26
N PRO A 15 13.98 -12.60 -0.40
CA PRO A 15 12.76 -13.28 -0.84
C PRO A 15 12.84 -13.90 -2.24
N TYR A 16 13.87 -13.55 -3.01
CA TYR A 16 14.15 -14.05 -4.36
C TYR A 16 15.16 -15.20 -4.41
N ASP A 17 15.94 -15.40 -3.35
CA ASP A 17 16.95 -16.45 -3.26
C ASP A 17 16.31 -17.77 -2.80
N PRO A 18 16.68 -18.92 -3.39
CA PRO A 18 16.31 -20.24 -2.87
C PRO A 18 16.66 -20.39 -1.39
N MET A 19 15.77 -20.97 -0.59
CA MET A 19 16.03 -21.17 0.84
C MET A 19 17.29 -21.99 1.16
N ASN A 20 17.70 -22.90 0.27
CA ASN A 20 18.86 -23.76 0.47
C ASN A 20 20.22 -23.05 0.32
N LEU A 21 20.23 -21.79 -0.14
CA LEU A 21 21.46 -20.98 -0.16
C LEU A 21 21.88 -20.61 1.26
N ARG A 22 23.18 -20.78 1.56
CA ARG A 22 23.77 -20.46 2.87
C ARG A 22 23.64 -18.97 3.14
N ARG A 23 22.89 -18.61 4.18
CA ARG A 23 22.61 -17.21 4.57
C ARG A 23 23.71 -16.72 5.52
N SER A 24 24.25 -15.52 5.27
CA SER A 24 25.36 -14.94 6.04
C SER A 24 24.90 -14.35 7.38
N ASP A 25 25.61 -14.68 8.45
CA ASP A 25 25.49 -14.07 9.78
C ASP A 25 25.98 -12.61 9.74
N VAL A 26 25.06 -11.63 9.87
CA VAL A 26 25.44 -10.21 10.03
C VAL A 26 25.01 -9.75 11.43
N PRO A 27 25.89 -9.13 12.24
CA PRO A 27 25.55 -8.73 13.60
C PRO A 27 24.50 -7.62 13.65
N THR A 28 23.60 -7.71 14.63
CA THR A 28 22.58 -6.71 14.96
C THR A 28 23.22 -5.47 15.62
N GLY A 29 23.22 -4.33 14.93
CA GLY A 29 23.75 -3.05 15.45
C GLY A 29 22.78 -2.23 16.30
N SER A 30 23.33 -1.42 17.21
CA SER A 30 22.65 -0.56 18.19
C SER A 30 21.94 0.68 17.61
N ALA A 31 21.14 1.33 18.47
CA ALA A 31 20.24 2.45 18.17
C ALA A 31 20.90 3.58 17.34
N GLY A 32 20.23 3.97 16.25
CA GLY A 32 20.64 5.04 15.33
C GLY A 32 20.96 4.56 13.90
N THR A 33 21.09 3.25 13.68
CA THR A 33 21.44 2.65 12.38
C THR A 33 20.49 1.50 12.05
N VAL A 34 20.00 1.42 10.80
CA VAL A 34 19.22 0.28 10.29
C VAL A 34 20.16 -0.90 10.07
N GLY A 35 20.39 -1.69 11.12
CA GLY A 35 21.16 -2.94 11.05
C GLY A 35 20.28 -4.15 10.78
N THR A 36 20.72 -5.05 9.90
CA THR A 36 20.03 -6.30 9.56
C THR A 36 19.93 -7.24 10.78
N ARG A 37 18.72 -7.75 11.05
CA ARG A 37 18.40 -8.45 12.32
C ARG A 37 18.56 -9.98 12.33
N PHE A 38 19.47 -10.52 11.54
CA PHE A 38 19.43 -11.94 11.15
C PHE A 38 20.61 -12.75 11.72
N GLY A 39 20.33 -13.91 12.35
CA GLY A 39 21.35 -14.82 12.93
C GLY A 39 21.17 -16.28 12.51
N GLY A 40 22.26 -17.03 12.37
CA GLY A 40 22.38 -18.31 11.67
C GLY A 40 21.65 -19.51 12.28
N ALA A 41 20.96 -20.26 11.43
CA ALA A 41 20.50 -21.64 11.71
C ALA A 41 20.20 -22.35 10.39
N THR A 42 20.39 -23.66 10.38
CA THR A 42 20.23 -24.58 9.25
C THR A 42 18.76 -24.76 8.84
N VAL A 43 18.51 -24.83 7.53
CA VAL A 43 17.19 -25.09 6.93
C VAL A 43 16.89 -26.59 7.00
N PRO A 44 15.73 -27.03 7.51
CA PRO A 44 15.34 -28.44 7.49
C PRO A 44 15.17 -28.97 6.06
N SER A 45 15.45 -30.26 5.83
CA SER A 45 14.98 -30.97 4.63
C SER A 45 13.44 -30.99 4.69
N LEU A 46 12.79 -30.39 3.68
CA LEU A 46 11.34 -30.26 3.63
C LEU A 46 10.80 -31.18 2.54
N SER A 47 9.75 -31.94 2.86
CA SER A 47 8.93 -32.64 1.87
C SER A 47 8.24 -31.62 0.95
N ASP A 48 8.03 -31.96 -0.32
CA ASP A 48 7.31 -31.12 -1.28
C ASP A 48 5.93 -30.69 -0.75
N ALA A 49 5.51 -29.47 -1.10
CA ALA A 49 4.18 -28.98 -0.78
C ALA A 49 3.12 -29.69 -1.63
N ASP A 50 2.00 -30.09 -1.01
CA ASP A 50 0.82 -30.54 -1.76
C ASP A 50 0.15 -29.34 -2.43
N LYS A 51 0.48 -29.14 -3.72
CA LYS A 51 0.02 -27.99 -4.52
C LYS A 51 -1.50 -27.87 -4.59
N ASN A 52 -2.23 -28.98 -4.44
CA ASN A 52 -3.68 -28.98 -4.44
C ASN A 52 -4.28 -28.18 -3.27
N GLN A 53 -3.51 -27.96 -2.20
CA GLN A 53 -3.95 -27.21 -1.03
C GLN A 53 -3.76 -25.70 -1.16
N LEU A 54 -3.08 -25.23 -2.22
CA LEU A 54 -2.72 -23.82 -2.42
C LEU A 54 -3.76 -23.03 -3.22
N GLY A 55 -4.73 -23.69 -3.85
CA GLY A 55 -5.84 -23.02 -4.55
C GLY A 55 -5.36 -21.98 -5.56
N LYS A 56 -5.94 -20.77 -5.49
CA LYS A 56 -5.57 -19.62 -6.34
C LYS A 56 -4.22 -19.01 -5.98
N ALA A 57 -3.54 -19.41 -4.92
CA ALA A 57 -2.21 -18.86 -4.59
C ALA A 57 -1.18 -19.08 -5.71
N LEU A 58 -1.38 -20.11 -6.55
CA LEU A 58 -0.54 -20.41 -7.71
C LEU A 58 -0.96 -19.64 -8.99
N SER A 59 -2.05 -18.87 -8.95
CA SER A 59 -2.51 -18.10 -10.11
C SER A 59 -1.67 -16.86 -10.37
N VAL A 60 -0.92 -16.39 -9.37
CA VAL A 60 0.06 -15.31 -9.53
C VAL A 60 1.42 -15.94 -9.80
N PRO A 61 1.97 -15.82 -11.02
CA PRO A 61 3.23 -16.46 -11.35
C PRO A 61 4.38 -16.01 -10.46
N ARG A 62 5.33 -16.90 -10.22
CA ARG A 62 6.62 -16.50 -9.64
C ARG A 62 7.33 -15.55 -10.60
N GLY A 63 7.94 -14.53 -10.01
CA GLY A 63 8.64 -13.50 -10.78
C GLY A 63 7.74 -12.54 -11.58
N SER A 64 6.43 -12.53 -11.34
CA SER A 64 5.55 -11.44 -11.80
C SER A 64 5.32 -10.41 -10.69
N VAL A 65 4.81 -9.24 -11.04
CA VAL A 65 4.31 -8.28 -10.06
C VAL A 65 3.12 -8.87 -9.29
N PHE A 66 3.04 -8.56 -8.00
CA PHE A 66 1.86 -8.79 -7.15
C PHE A 66 1.33 -7.42 -6.74
N SER A 67 0.03 -7.23 -6.89
CA SER A 67 -0.66 -5.97 -6.59
C SER A 67 -1.95 -6.25 -5.87
N PHE A 68 -2.14 -5.61 -4.73
CA PHE A 68 -3.36 -5.74 -3.95
C PHE A 68 -4.56 -5.01 -4.57
N PHE A 69 -4.33 -4.12 -5.55
CA PHE A 69 -5.39 -3.45 -6.30
C PHE A 69 -6.07 -4.38 -7.31
N ILE A 70 -5.41 -5.47 -7.70
CA ILE A 70 -5.97 -6.48 -8.62
C ILE A 70 -6.77 -7.52 -7.82
N ARG A 71 -8.05 -7.70 -8.17
CA ARG A 71 -8.95 -8.65 -7.48
C ARG A 71 -8.43 -10.09 -7.47
N SER A 72 -7.99 -10.62 -8.61
CA SER A 72 -7.49 -12.00 -8.69
C SER A 72 -6.25 -12.23 -7.80
N HIS A 73 -5.41 -11.21 -7.64
CA HIS A 73 -4.28 -11.24 -6.71
C HIS A 73 -4.74 -11.23 -5.24
N ARG A 74 -5.79 -10.47 -4.88
CA ARG A 74 -6.40 -10.55 -3.54
C ARG A 74 -6.96 -11.95 -3.25
N GLU A 75 -7.57 -12.60 -4.23
CA GLU A 75 -8.05 -13.98 -4.10
C GLU A 75 -6.90 -14.97 -3.89
N ALA A 76 -5.79 -14.82 -4.63
CA ALA A 76 -4.58 -15.61 -4.40
C ALA A 76 -3.99 -15.40 -3.00
N ALA A 77 -3.99 -14.14 -2.51
CA ALA A 77 -3.56 -13.79 -1.16
C ALA A 77 -4.44 -14.43 -0.09
N LYS A 78 -5.75 -14.43 -0.29
CA LYS A 78 -6.71 -15.06 0.61
C LYS A 78 -6.48 -16.56 0.76
N ASP A 79 -6.27 -17.27 -0.35
CA ASP A 79 -6.02 -18.72 -0.33
C ASP A 79 -4.71 -19.06 0.37
N LEU A 80 -3.62 -18.31 0.10
CA LEU A 80 -2.35 -18.52 0.79
C LEU A 80 -2.42 -18.18 2.28
N CYS A 81 -3.10 -17.09 2.64
CA CYS A 81 -3.33 -16.74 4.05
C CYS A 81 -4.14 -17.84 4.75
N ALA A 82 -5.21 -18.33 4.12
CA ALA A 82 -6.04 -19.41 4.67
C ALA A 82 -5.22 -20.70 4.87
N PHE A 83 -4.33 -21.03 3.93
CA PHE A 83 -3.39 -22.15 4.07
C PHE A 83 -2.47 -21.98 5.28
N LEU A 84 -1.78 -20.83 5.41
CA LEU A 84 -0.84 -20.58 6.51
C LEU A 84 -1.55 -20.49 7.88
N MET A 85 -2.76 -19.96 7.92
CA MET A 85 -3.58 -19.86 9.14
C MET A 85 -4.00 -21.22 9.71
N LYS A 86 -3.94 -22.33 8.93
CA LYS A 86 -4.20 -23.70 9.44
C LYS A 86 -3.16 -24.18 10.45
N SER A 87 -1.96 -23.59 10.44
CA SER A 87 -0.92 -23.92 11.43
C SER A 87 -1.40 -23.63 12.85
N THR A 88 -1.17 -24.56 13.78
CA THR A 88 -1.64 -24.41 15.17
C THR A 88 -0.66 -23.61 16.03
N ASN A 89 0.64 -23.65 15.68
CA ASN A 89 1.72 -23.04 16.43
C ASN A 89 2.83 -22.49 15.51
N ALA A 90 3.76 -21.72 16.09
CA ALA A 90 4.90 -21.14 15.38
C ALA A 90 5.75 -22.15 14.59
N SER A 91 6.01 -23.35 15.14
CA SER A 91 6.83 -24.35 14.47
C SER A 91 6.15 -24.91 13.22
N GLU A 92 4.85 -25.21 13.31
CA GLU A 92 4.06 -25.63 12.15
C GLU A 92 3.95 -24.53 11.10
N LEU A 93 3.76 -23.28 11.52
CA LEU A 93 3.74 -22.15 10.58
C LEU A 93 5.05 -22.08 9.81
N MET A 94 6.18 -22.18 10.51
CA MET A 94 7.50 -22.16 9.85
C MET A 94 7.65 -23.29 8.84
N GLN A 95 7.25 -24.51 9.19
CA GLN A 95 7.35 -25.64 8.27
C GLN A 95 6.46 -25.44 7.04
N SER A 96 5.21 -25.04 7.24
CA SER A 96 4.27 -24.76 6.14
C SER A 96 4.74 -23.61 5.26
N ALA A 97 5.20 -22.51 5.86
CA ALA A 97 5.74 -21.37 5.13
C ALA A 97 7.02 -21.74 4.36
N ALA A 98 7.88 -22.58 4.93
CA ALA A 98 9.10 -23.01 4.28
C ALA A 98 8.82 -23.95 3.08
N LYS A 99 7.81 -24.84 3.19
CA LYS A 99 7.40 -25.74 2.10
C LYS A 99 6.89 -25.01 0.86
N VAL A 100 6.18 -23.91 1.04
CA VAL A 100 5.48 -23.22 -0.07
C VAL A 100 6.27 -22.05 -0.65
N ARG A 101 7.34 -21.60 0.01
CA ARG A 101 8.09 -20.39 -0.37
C ARG A 101 8.61 -20.42 -1.80
N GLU A 102 9.00 -21.59 -2.31
CA GLU A 102 9.50 -21.76 -3.68
C GLU A 102 8.40 -22.02 -4.72
N GLU A 103 7.15 -22.19 -4.28
CA GLU A 103 6.01 -22.51 -5.15
C GLU A 103 5.16 -21.29 -5.50
N VAL A 104 5.08 -20.31 -4.59
CA VAL A 104 4.24 -19.12 -4.75
C VAL A 104 5.05 -17.87 -5.10
N ASN A 105 4.37 -16.84 -5.63
CA ASN A 105 4.97 -15.53 -5.88
C ASN A 105 5.63 -14.93 -4.61
N GLN A 106 6.80 -14.32 -4.77
CA GLN A 106 7.64 -13.86 -3.65
C GLN A 106 6.99 -12.72 -2.85
N SER A 107 6.36 -11.77 -3.54
CA SER A 107 5.69 -10.64 -2.88
C SER A 107 4.39 -11.09 -2.19
N LEU A 108 3.62 -11.96 -2.86
CA LEU A 108 2.45 -12.65 -2.29
C LEU A 108 2.80 -13.45 -1.03
N TYR A 109 3.91 -14.20 -1.06
CA TYR A 109 4.41 -14.96 0.08
C TYR A 109 4.66 -14.07 1.31
N ASN A 110 5.42 -13.00 1.13
CA ASN A 110 5.75 -12.08 2.23
C ASN A 110 4.50 -11.38 2.78
N TYR A 111 3.56 -10.99 1.90
CA TYR A 111 2.28 -10.46 2.34
C TYR A 111 1.53 -11.49 3.20
N ALA A 112 1.35 -12.71 2.71
CA ALA A 112 0.57 -13.73 3.40
C ALA A 112 1.19 -14.14 4.74
N LEU A 113 2.51 -14.28 4.79
CA LEU A 113 3.22 -14.55 6.04
C LEU A 113 3.08 -13.40 7.05
N SER A 114 3.22 -12.15 6.59
CA SER A 114 3.02 -10.97 7.43
C SER A 114 1.60 -10.92 7.99
N PHE A 115 0.60 -11.14 7.12
CA PHE A 115 -0.80 -11.21 7.49
C PHE A 115 -1.05 -12.29 8.55
N THR A 116 -0.55 -13.51 8.35
CA THR A 116 -0.71 -14.61 9.30
C THR A 116 -0.08 -14.29 10.66
N ILE A 117 1.13 -13.72 10.70
CA ILE A 117 1.79 -13.33 11.95
C ILE A 117 0.96 -12.30 12.72
N LEU A 118 0.40 -11.29 12.03
CA LEU A 118 -0.41 -10.24 12.66
C LEU A 118 -1.75 -10.74 13.22
N HIS A 119 -2.29 -11.84 12.70
CA HIS A 119 -3.61 -12.35 13.08
C HIS A 119 -3.56 -13.54 14.05
N LYS A 120 -2.43 -14.23 14.17
CA LYS A 120 -2.26 -15.36 15.11
C LYS A 120 -1.99 -14.88 16.54
N GLN A 121 -2.78 -15.36 17.50
CA GLN A 121 -2.67 -14.94 18.91
C GLN A 121 -1.33 -15.31 19.54
N ASP A 122 -0.78 -16.48 19.22
CA ASP A 122 0.51 -16.99 19.71
C ASP A 122 1.71 -16.23 19.13
N LEU A 123 1.51 -15.41 18.10
CA LEU A 123 2.55 -14.62 17.42
C LEU A 123 2.45 -13.10 17.68
N ARG A 124 1.57 -12.64 18.57
CA ARG A 124 1.37 -11.20 18.87
C ARG A 124 2.64 -10.44 19.27
N ASN A 125 3.62 -11.14 19.84
CA ASN A 125 4.90 -10.55 20.26
C ASN A 125 5.99 -10.64 19.19
N VAL A 126 5.71 -11.27 18.04
CA VAL A 126 6.64 -11.34 16.92
C VAL A 126 6.59 -10.01 16.18
N ARG A 127 7.74 -9.34 16.06
CA ARG A 127 7.86 -8.11 15.29
C ARG A 127 8.19 -8.43 13.85
N LEU A 128 7.39 -7.93 12.92
CA LEU A 128 7.69 -8.03 11.50
C LEU A 128 8.96 -7.23 11.16
N PRO A 129 9.77 -7.69 10.19
CA PRO A 129 10.87 -6.88 9.65
C PRO A 129 10.32 -5.64 8.93
N ALA A 130 11.12 -4.58 8.84
CA ALA A 130 10.71 -3.41 8.08
C ALA A 130 10.62 -3.78 6.58
N VAL A 131 9.56 -3.33 5.90
CA VAL A 131 9.38 -3.58 4.46
C VAL A 131 10.55 -3.05 3.62
N VAL A 132 11.22 -1.98 4.09
CA VAL A 132 12.43 -1.42 3.45
C VAL A 132 13.62 -2.39 3.52
N GLU A 133 13.73 -3.19 4.59
CA GLU A 133 14.78 -4.22 4.72
C GLU A 133 14.47 -5.47 3.88
N VAL A 134 13.18 -5.80 3.71
CA VAL A 134 12.74 -6.98 2.93
C VAL A 134 12.75 -6.70 1.43
N PHE A 135 12.28 -5.51 1.03
CA PHE A 135 12.13 -5.10 -0.37
C PHE A 135 12.75 -3.72 -0.63
N PRO A 136 14.08 -3.56 -0.46
CA PRO A 136 14.75 -2.27 -0.62
C PRO A 136 14.57 -1.64 -2.01
N HIS A 137 14.41 -2.45 -3.07
CA HIS A 137 14.15 -2.00 -4.44
C HIS A 137 12.84 -1.24 -4.66
N LYS A 138 11.91 -1.30 -3.71
CA LYS A 138 10.70 -0.46 -3.72
C LYS A 138 10.96 0.96 -3.19
N PHE A 139 12.13 1.20 -2.59
CA PHE A 139 12.44 2.44 -1.91
C PHE A 139 13.73 3.10 -2.40
N ILE A 140 14.66 2.30 -2.93
CA ILE A 140 15.99 2.74 -3.36
C ILE A 140 16.11 2.60 -4.88
N PRO A 141 16.61 3.61 -5.60
CA PRO A 141 16.87 3.53 -7.04
C PRO A 141 17.80 2.38 -7.42
N GLN A 142 17.57 1.78 -8.58
CA GLN A 142 18.33 0.61 -9.04
C GLN A 142 19.84 0.88 -9.20
N GLU A 143 20.20 2.10 -9.61
CA GLU A 143 21.61 2.51 -9.74
C GLU A 143 22.33 2.44 -8.38
N GLU A 144 21.68 2.92 -7.33
CA GLU A 144 22.23 2.95 -5.97
C GLU A 144 22.34 1.54 -5.38
N LEU A 145 21.35 0.68 -5.63
CA LEU A 145 21.44 -0.74 -5.28
C LEU A 145 22.62 -1.44 -5.99
N THR A 146 22.87 -1.08 -7.24
CA THR A 146 23.99 -1.63 -8.02
C THR A 146 25.33 -1.18 -7.44
N LYS A 147 25.46 0.11 -7.08
CA LYS A 147 26.63 0.64 -6.37
C LYS A 147 26.84 -0.06 -5.03
N MET A 148 25.77 -0.23 -4.24
CA MET A 148 25.81 -0.96 -2.97
C MET A 148 26.33 -2.38 -3.14
N GLN A 149 25.83 -3.11 -4.15
CA GLN A 149 26.26 -4.47 -4.40
C GLN A 149 27.75 -4.57 -4.80
N ILE A 150 28.24 -3.62 -5.60
CA ILE A 150 29.66 -3.56 -6.01
C ILE A 150 30.55 -3.30 -4.79
N GLU A 151 30.20 -2.34 -3.94
CA GLU A 151 31.00 -1.99 -2.76
C GLU A 151 30.99 -3.09 -1.71
N VAL A 152 29.85 -3.76 -1.48
CA VAL A 152 29.77 -4.94 -0.61
C VAL A 152 30.69 -6.06 -1.11
N ASN A 153 30.71 -6.32 -2.43
CA ASN A 153 31.56 -7.37 -3.00
C ASN A 153 33.06 -7.05 -2.94
N ARG A 154 33.44 -5.76 -2.85
CA ARG A 154 34.84 -5.31 -2.69
C ARG A 154 35.28 -5.28 -1.24
N THR A 155 34.33 -5.16 -0.32
CA THR A 155 34.60 -5.01 1.10
C THR A 155 34.95 -6.37 1.73
N PRO A 156 36.07 -6.51 2.44
CA PRO A 156 36.40 -7.74 3.15
C PRO A 156 35.30 -8.13 4.14
N SER A 157 35.02 -9.42 4.29
CA SER A 157 34.00 -9.93 5.23
C SER A 157 34.29 -9.62 6.70
N THR A 158 35.51 -9.16 7.01
CA THR A 158 35.96 -8.73 8.35
C THR A 158 35.71 -7.24 8.61
N ALA A 159 35.24 -6.47 7.63
CA ALA A 159 34.98 -5.05 7.81
C ALA A 159 33.81 -4.82 8.78
N THR A 160 34.03 -3.97 9.78
CA THR A 160 33.03 -3.63 10.80
C THR A 160 32.38 -2.26 10.58
N THR A 161 32.94 -1.44 9.67
CA THR A 161 32.40 -0.12 9.35
C THR A 161 31.21 -0.27 8.41
N PRO A 162 30.03 0.28 8.74
CA PRO A 162 28.89 0.30 7.83
C PRO A 162 29.25 0.99 6.51
N LEU A 163 28.87 0.36 5.40
CA LEU A 163 28.91 1.02 4.10
C LEU A 163 27.76 2.02 4.04
N VAL A 164 28.10 3.30 3.89
CA VAL A 164 27.13 4.38 3.72
C VAL A 164 27.17 4.80 2.26
N ILE A 165 26.05 4.63 1.56
CA ILE A 165 25.86 5.12 0.20
C ILE A 165 24.77 6.16 0.25
N GLU A 166 25.20 7.41 0.08
CA GLU A 166 24.30 8.55 0.00
C GLU A 166 23.73 8.63 -1.42
N HIS A 167 22.42 8.76 -1.51
CA HIS A 167 21.76 9.11 -2.77
C HIS A 167 21.06 10.46 -2.61
N GLY A 168 21.19 11.31 -3.61
CA GLY A 168 20.58 12.64 -3.60
C GLY A 168 19.06 12.59 -3.67
N ALA A 169 18.41 13.69 -3.32
CA ALA A 169 16.95 13.88 -3.44
C ALA A 169 16.47 13.92 -4.90
N ASP A 170 17.39 14.09 -5.86
CA ASP A 170 17.10 14.40 -7.26
C ASP A 170 17.27 13.16 -8.16
N PHE A 171 16.79 12.00 -7.71
CA PHE A 171 16.88 10.76 -8.52
C PHE A 171 15.71 10.62 -9.52
N ALA A 172 14.48 10.96 -9.10
CA ALA A 172 13.30 10.80 -9.94
C ALA A 172 13.17 11.94 -10.96
N ASN A 173 13.34 13.18 -10.50
CA ASN A 173 13.15 14.42 -11.23
C ASN A 173 14.21 15.47 -10.83
N THR A 174 14.33 16.53 -11.63
CA THR A 174 15.17 17.70 -11.32
C THR A 174 14.29 18.93 -11.04
N THR A 175 14.93 20.03 -10.64
CA THR A 175 14.27 21.33 -10.37
C THR A 175 13.54 21.94 -11.57
N LEU A 176 13.71 21.40 -12.78
CA LEU A 176 12.92 21.74 -13.96
C LEU A 176 11.43 21.37 -13.82
N LYS A 177 11.11 20.38 -12.98
CA LYS A 177 9.73 19.95 -12.70
C LYS A 177 9.26 20.59 -11.39
N PRO A 178 8.19 21.41 -11.38
CA PRO A 178 7.67 21.99 -10.14
C PRO A 178 7.31 20.94 -9.08
N GLU A 179 6.74 19.79 -9.49
CA GLU A 179 6.40 18.66 -8.60
C GLU A 179 7.61 18.05 -7.89
N HIS A 180 8.83 18.29 -8.37
CA HIS A 180 10.04 17.85 -7.68
C HIS A 180 10.23 18.54 -6.33
N ARG A 181 9.71 19.75 -6.11
CA ARG A 181 9.85 20.46 -4.81
C ARG A 181 9.24 19.74 -3.62
N VAL A 182 8.34 18.79 -3.86
CA VAL A 182 7.71 17.95 -2.84
C VAL A 182 8.13 16.46 -2.96
N SER A 183 9.21 16.16 -3.69
CA SER A 183 9.74 14.79 -3.78
C SER A 183 10.16 14.26 -2.41
N TYR A 184 10.73 15.10 -1.54
CA TYR A 184 11.11 14.72 -0.18
C TYR A 184 9.95 14.14 0.63
N TRP A 185 8.71 14.54 0.34
CA TRP A 185 7.51 13.98 0.97
C TRP A 185 7.04 12.72 0.24
N ARG A 186 6.88 12.81 -1.08
CA ARG A 186 6.36 11.71 -1.91
C ARG A 186 7.25 10.46 -1.86
N GLU A 187 8.56 10.67 -1.84
CA GLU A 187 9.57 9.63 -1.98
C GLU A 187 10.20 9.22 -0.63
N ASP A 188 9.74 9.80 0.49
CA ASP A 188 10.12 9.40 1.84
C ASP A 188 9.77 7.92 2.09
N TYR A 189 10.75 7.15 2.55
CA TYR A 189 10.54 5.72 2.79
C TYR A 189 9.60 5.47 3.97
N GLY A 190 9.54 6.38 4.95
CA GLY A 190 8.69 6.27 6.14
C GLY A 190 7.21 6.43 5.81
N ILE A 191 6.85 7.44 5.02
CA ILE A 191 5.47 7.68 4.57
C ILE A 191 5.01 6.54 3.65
N ASN A 192 5.84 6.10 2.71
CA ASN A 192 5.54 4.94 1.85
C ASN A 192 5.41 3.64 2.66
N SER A 193 6.28 3.45 3.67
CA SER A 193 6.18 2.32 4.59
C SER A 193 4.89 2.37 5.41
N HIS A 194 4.49 3.54 5.91
CA HIS A 194 3.23 3.73 6.62
C HIS A 194 2.03 3.30 5.77
N HIS A 195 1.95 3.78 4.52
CA HIS A 195 0.85 3.46 3.61
C HIS A 195 0.78 1.96 3.30
N TRP A 196 1.92 1.31 3.06
CA TRP A 196 1.97 -0.15 2.91
C TRP A 196 1.47 -0.90 4.16
N HIS A 197 1.93 -0.51 5.35
CA HIS A 197 1.51 -1.14 6.60
C HIS A 197 0.03 -0.91 6.91
N TRP A 198 -0.50 0.28 6.60
CA TRP A 198 -1.92 0.58 6.79
C TRP A 198 -2.79 -0.39 5.97
N HIS A 199 -2.46 -0.58 4.68
CA HIS A 199 -3.17 -1.54 3.82
C HIS A 199 -2.93 -3.01 4.20
N LEU A 200 -1.82 -3.35 4.86
CA LEU A 200 -1.60 -4.69 5.44
C LEU A 200 -2.50 -4.95 6.66
N VAL A 201 -2.74 -3.93 7.49
CA VAL A 201 -3.58 -4.03 8.70
C VAL A 201 -5.07 -3.95 8.38
N TYR A 202 -5.45 -3.14 7.37
CA TYR A 202 -6.82 -2.92 6.92
C TYR A 202 -7.03 -3.36 5.46
N PRO A 203 -6.79 -4.64 5.11
CA PRO A 203 -6.86 -5.07 3.72
C PRO A 203 -8.29 -5.19 3.21
N ALA A 204 -8.53 -4.74 1.97
CA ALA A 204 -9.75 -5.01 1.22
C ALA A 204 -9.88 -6.49 0.79
N GLY A 205 -11.08 -7.06 0.84
CA GLY A 205 -11.40 -8.37 0.24
C GLY A 205 -10.78 -9.58 0.94
N MET A 206 -10.20 -9.40 2.14
CA MET A 206 -9.56 -10.47 2.91
C MET A 206 -10.45 -11.09 3.98
N ASN A 207 -11.74 -10.74 4.02
CA ASN A 207 -12.68 -11.18 5.05
C ASN A 207 -12.26 -10.76 6.48
N VAL A 208 -11.62 -9.60 6.60
CA VAL A 208 -11.20 -9.04 7.88
C VAL A 208 -12.08 -7.84 8.18
N ASN A 209 -13.04 -8.03 9.08
CA ASN A 209 -13.90 -6.94 9.54
C ASN A 209 -13.22 -6.24 10.73
N ARG A 210 -12.61 -5.07 10.46
CA ARG A 210 -12.09 -4.18 11.51
C ARG A 210 -13.09 -3.09 11.80
N ASP A 211 -13.12 -2.64 13.06
CA ASP A 211 -13.96 -1.53 13.47
C ASP A 211 -13.72 -0.30 12.59
N ARG A 212 -14.79 0.21 11.99
CA ARG A 212 -14.84 1.43 11.17
C ARG A 212 -13.76 1.48 10.08
N LYS A 213 -13.48 0.35 9.44
CA LYS A 213 -12.45 0.22 8.39
C LYS A 213 -12.67 1.19 7.23
N GLY A 214 -13.90 1.28 6.71
CA GLY A 214 -14.23 2.15 5.58
C GLY A 214 -14.12 3.63 5.94
N GLU A 215 -14.51 3.99 7.16
CA GLU A 215 -14.32 5.36 7.66
C GLU A 215 -12.83 5.70 7.83
N LEU A 216 -12.04 4.75 8.34
CA LEU A 216 -10.61 4.93 8.50
C LEU A 216 -9.88 4.98 7.16
N PHE A 217 -10.36 4.26 6.14
CA PHE A 217 -9.89 4.37 4.76
C PHE A 217 -10.02 5.80 4.27
N TYR A 218 -11.22 6.38 4.38
CA TYR A 218 -11.46 7.78 4.05
C TYR A 218 -10.53 8.70 4.87
N TYR A 219 -10.54 8.58 6.19
CA TYR A 219 -9.87 9.53 7.08
C TYR A 219 -8.35 9.51 6.91
N MET A 220 -7.74 8.33 6.77
CA MET A 220 -6.29 8.21 6.57
C MET A 220 -5.87 8.92 5.27
N HIS A 221 -6.54 8.63 4.15
CA HIS A 221 -6.20 9.24 2.86
C HIS A 221 -6.54 10.74 2.81
N GLN A 222 -7.63 11.17 3.45
CA GLN A 222 -7.97 12.59 3.61
C GLN A 222 -6.84 13.34 4.34
N GLN A 223 -6.30 12.77 5.41
CA GLN A 223 -5.17 13.36 6.15
C GLN A 223 -3.88 13.38 5.31
N MET A 224 -3.63 12.37 4.48
CA MET A 224 -2.49 12.36 3.57
C MET A 224 -2.59 13.49 2.52
N VAL A 225 -3.76 13.67 1.90
CA VAL A 225 -4.01 14.76 0.94
C VAL A 225 -3.88 16.13 1.61
N ALA A 226 -4.46 16.30 2.81
CA ALA A 226 -4.36 17.55 3.56
C ALA A 226 -2.90 17.92 3.90
N ARG A 227 -2.10 16.95 4.36
CA ARG A 227 -0.66 17.15 4.64
C ARG A 227 0.12 17.44 3.37
N TYR A 228 -0.16 16.73 2.29
CA TYR A 228 0.46 17.00 1.00
C TYR A 228 0.16 18.42 0.50
N ASP A 229 -1.08 18.89 0.64
CA ASP A 229 -1.45 20.27 0.32
C ASP A 229 -0.69 21.29 1.16
N MET A 230 -0.48 21.03 2.46
CA MET A 230 0.35 21.89 3.31
C MET A 230 1.81 21.95 2.81
N GLU A 231 2.40 20.81 2.46
CA GLU A 231 3.77 20.79 1.90
C GLU A 231 3.85 21.54 0.57
N ARG A 232 2.87 21.36 -0.33
CA ARG A 232 2.80 22.07 -1.60
C ARG A 232 2.80 23.59 -1.39
N LEU A 233 1.95 24.07 -0.48
CA LEU A 233 1.85 25.49 -0.17
C LEU A 233 3.15 26.04 0.43
N SER A 234 3.87 25.24 1.23
CA SER A 234 5.16 25.63 1.82
C SER A 234 6.27 25.87 0.79
N VAL A 235 6.18 25.24 -0.38
CA VAL A 235 7.16 25.35 -1.49
C VAL A 235 6.62 26.08 -2.72
N ASN A 236 5.61 26.94 -2.51
CA ASN A 236 4.98 27.78 -3.53
C ASN A 236 4.39 26.99 -4.70
N LEU A 237 3.74 25.86 -4.40
CA LEU A 237 2.85 25.13 -5.30
C LEU A 237 1.40 25.37 -4.86
N LYS A 238 0.47 25.29 -5.82
CA LYS A 238 -0.97 25.30 -5.51
C LYS A 238 -1.35 23.97 -4.82
N ARG A 239 -2.48 23.97 -4.10
CA ARG A 239 -3.14 22.72 -3.69
C ARG A 239 -3.32 21.77 -4.87
N VAL A 240 -3.30 20.47 -4.60
CA VAL A 240 -3.41 19.45 -5.63
C VAL A 240 -4.75 19.55 -6.36
N GLU A 241 -4.71 19.41 -7.67
CA GLU A 241 -5.90 19.36 -8.51
C GLU A 241 -6.41 17.93 -8.58
N LYS A 242 -7.70 17.71 -8.31
CA LYS A 242 -8.30 16.37 -8.45
C LYS A 242 -8.17 15.83 -9.88
N LEU A 243 -8.14 14.49 -9.99
CA LEU A 243 -8.23 13.79 -11.27
C LEU A 243 -9.65 13.22 -11.43
N GLU A 244 -10.57 14.04 -11.95
CA GLU A 244 -11.97 13.65 -12.14
C GLU A 244 -12.40 13.45 -13.60
N ASN A 245 -11.71 14.10 -14.55
CA ASN A 245 -11.92 13.86 -15.98
C ASN A 245 -10.86 12.89 -16.50
N TRP A 246 -11.23 11.62 -16.63
CA TRP A 246 -10.32 10.56 -17.06
C TRP A 246 -10.13 10.47 -18.57
N ARG A 247 -10.74 11.40 -19.33
CA ARG A 247 -10.57 11.52 -20.79
C ARG A 247 -9.59 12.62 -21.18
N GLU A 248 -9.12 13.40 -20.20
CA GLU A 248 -8.09 14.42 -20.38
C GLU A 248 -6.68 13.86 -20.15
N PRO A 249 -5.65 14.44 -20.78
CA PRO A 249 -4.28 14.03 -20.56
C PRO A 249 -3.82 14.38 -19.13
N ILE A 250 -3.13 13.46 -18.47
CA ILE A 250 -2.54 13.68 -17.15
C ILE A 250 -1.27 14.53 -17.34
N PRO A 251 -1.21 15.78 -16.84
CA PRO A 251 -0.12 16.71 -17.16
C PRO A 251 1.25 16.23 -16.69
N ASP A 252 1.36 15.77 -15.45
CA ASP A 252 2.64 15.39 -14.84
C ASP A 252 2.93 13.89 -15.03
N GLY A 253 4.04 13.61 -15.71
CA GLY A 253 4.64 12.28 -15.75
C GLY A 253 5.43 11.94 -14.48
N TYR A 254 5.79 10.66 -14.33
CA TYR A 254 6.64 10.19 -13.24
C TYR A 254 7.50 9.00 -13.67
N PHE A 255 8.79 9.06 -13.32
CA PHE A 255 9.82 8.08 -13.68
C PHE A 255 10.57 7.65 -12.42
N SER A 256 10.11 6.57 -11.77
CA SER A 256 10.50 6.20 -10.41
C SER A 256 11.97 5.83 -10.21
N LYS A 257 12.67 5.38 -11.28
CA LYS A 257 14.02 4.76 -11.22
C LYS A 257 14.11 3.51 -10.33
N LEU A 258 12.96 2.95 -9.95
CA LEU A 258 12.86 1.73 -9.17
C LEU A 258 12.75 0.52 -10.10
N THR A 259 13.00 -0.68 -9.55
CA THR A 259 12.88 -1.95 -10.27
C THR A 259 11.89 -2.87 -9.55
N VAL A 260 11.08 -3.61 -10.31
CA VAL A 260 10.24 -4.71 -9.82
C VAL A 260 11.14 -5.93 -9.67
N ASN A 261 11.69 -6.18 -8.48
CA ASN A 261 12.71 -7.23 -8.33
C ASN A 261 12.15 -8.66 -8.46
N ASN A 262 10.83 -8.83 -8.35
CA ASN A 262 10.18 -10.09 -8.75
C ASN A 262 10.53 -10.45 -10.20
N SER A 263 10.39 -9.51 -11.14
CA SER A 263 10.58 -9.74 -12.58
C SER A 263 11.93 -9.29 -13.11
N GLY A 264 12.68 -8.48 -12.35
CA GLY A 264 13.92 -7.84 -12.80
C GLY A 264 13.70 -6.68 -13.78
N ARG A 265 12.45 -6.26 -14.01
CA ARG A 265 12.07 -5.19 -14.93
C ARG A 265 11.88 -3.86 -14.20
N PRO A 266 12.12 -2.70 -14.85
CA PRO A 266 11.78 -1.41 -14.26
C PRO A 266 10.26 -1.32 -14.00
N TRP A 267 9.86 -0.51 -13.02
CA TRP A 267 8.44 -0.12 -12.92
C TRP A 267 8.05 0.66 -14.17
N GLY A 268 6.82 0.43 -14.64
CA GLY A 268 6.26 1.20 -15.75
C GLY A 268 6.33 2.71 -15.49
N ILE A 269 6.62 3.46 -16.54
CA ILE A 269 6.80 4.92 -16.51
C ILE A 269 5.58 5.62 -17.11
N ARG A 270 5.23 6.81 -16.59
CA ARG A 270 4.20 7.66 -17.20
C ARG A 270 4.86 8.93 -17.72
N GLN A 271 4.72 9.23 -19.01
CA GLN A 271 5.17 10.49 -19.58
C GLN A 271 4.21 11.64 -19.23
N ASP A 272 4.68 12.87 -19.41
CA ASP A 272 3.78 14.03 -19.34
C ASP A 272 2.70 13.92 -20.43
N GLY A 273 1.48 14.30 -20.10
CA GLY A 273 0.36 14.29 -21.04
C GLY A 273 -0.17 12.91 -21.41
N THR A 274 0.16 11.85 -20.65
CA THR A 274 -0.38 10.51 -20.89
C THR A 274 -1.90 10.50 -20.68
N PHE A 275 -2.63 9.93 -21.63
CA PHE A 275 -4.06 9.68 -21.51
C PHE A 275 -4.32 8.37 -20.76
N LEU A 276 -5.36 8.37 -19.92
CA LEU A 276 -5.96 7.10 -19.49
C LEU A 276 -6.63 6.43 -20.69
N LYS A 277 -6.59 5.11 -20.75
CA LYS A 277 -7.19 4.31 -21.82
C LYS A 277 -7.90 3.11 -21.23
N ASP A 278 -8.87 2.58 -21.98
CA ASP A 278 -9.56 1.34 -21.62
C ASP A 278 -8.54 0.21 -21.47
N LEU A 279 -8.68 -0.56 -20.40
CA LEU A 279 -7.75 -1.63 -20.07
C LEU A 279 -8.11 -2.90 -20.83
N ARG A 280 -7.15 -3.41 -21.61
CA ARG A 280 -7.28 -4.58 -22.48
C ARG A 280 -6.15 -5.57 -22.25
N ARG A 281 -5.92 -5.92 -20.98
CA ARG A 281 -4.88 -6.86 -20.54
C ARG A 281 -5.49 -8.15 -20.01
N ASN A 282 -4.87 -9.30 -20.29
CA ASN A 282 -5.29 -10.61 -19.80
C ASN A 282 -4.16 -11.37 -19.06
N ASP A 283 -2.99 -10.73 -18.91
CA ASP A 283 -1.75 -11.34 -18.40
C ASP A 283 -1.62 -11.23 -16.87
N ALA A 284 -2.22 -10.21 -16.26
CA ALA A 284 -2.14 -9.95 -14.83
C ALA A 284 -3.39 -10.40 -14.04
N GLY A 285 -4.23 -11.25 -14.64
CA GLY A 285 -5.50 -11.67 -14.03
C GLY A 285 -6.47 -10.51 -13.82
N ILE A 286 -6.46 -9.56 -14.76
CA ILE A 286 -7.32 -8.37 -14.75
C ILE A 286 -8.42 -8.57 -15.80
N ASP A 287 -9.65 -8.24 -15.44
CA ASP A 287 -10.77 -8.22 -16.39
C ASP A 287 -10.67 -6.95 -17.26
N PHE A 288 -11.19 -7.01 -18.49
CA PHE A 288 -11.28 -5.81 -19.32
C PHE A 288 -12.16 -4.77 -18.63
N LEU A 289 -11.73 -3.51 -18.70
CA LEU A 289 -12.36 -2.39 -18.01
C LEU A 289 -12.35 -1.16 -18.89
N ASP A 290 -13.50 -0.49 -19.01
CA ASP A 290 -13.64 0.74 -19.77
C ASP A 290 -13.60 1.95 -18.84
N ILE A 291 -13.11 3.08 -19.35
CA ILE A 291 -13.24 4.38 -18.66
C ILE A 291 -14.73 4.66 -18.37
N SER A 292 -15.63 4.23 -19.26
CA SER A 292 -17.08 4.38 -19.10
C SER A 292 -17.63 3.57 -17.90
N ASP A 293 -17.03 2.43 -17.55
CA ASP A 293 -17.42 1.66 -16.36
C ASP A 293 -17.09 2.44 -15.08
N MET A 294 -15.90 3.05 -15.04
CA MET A 294 -15.48 3.93 -13.95
C MET A 294 -16.45 5.12 -13.82
N GLU A 295 -16.86 5.72 -14.94
CA GLU A 295 -17.77 6.88 -14.97
C GLU A 295 -19.16 6.51 -14.44
N LEU A 296 -19.60 5.29 -14.74
CA LEU A 296 -20.86 4.73 -14.24
C LEU A 296 -20.80 4.47 -12.73
N TRP A 297 -19.71 3.88 -12.23
CA TRP A 297 -19.50 3.67 -10.79
C TRP A 297 -19.48 4.98 -10.02
N ARG A 298 -18.74 5.98 -10.51
CA ARG A 298 -18.74 7.34 -9.93
C ARG A 298 -20.16 7.92 -9.87
N SER A 299 -20.90 7.87 -10.97
CA SER A 299 -22.26 8.41 -11.03
C SER A 299 -23.18 7.73 -9.99
N ARG A 300 -23.12 6.40 -9.88
CA ARG A 300 -23.92 5.64 -8.89
C ARG A 300 -23.56 5.96 -7.45
N LEU A 301 -22.27 6.16 -7.15
CA LEU A 301 -21.81 6.56 -5.81
C LEU A 301 -22.30 7.97 -5.47
N MET A 302 -22.17 8.93 -6.39
CA MET A 302 -22.69 10.29 -6.23
C MET A 302 -24.21 10.33 -6.06
N ASP A 303 -24.93 9.55 -6.86
CA ASP A 303 -26.39 9.42 -6.74
C ASP A 303 -26.80 8.87 -5.38
N ALA A 304 -26.10 7.85 -4.87
CA ALA A 304 -26.36 7.28 -3.55
C ALA A 304 -26.12 8.28 -2.42
N ILE A 305 -25.05 9.09 -2.54
CA ILE A 305 -24.73 10.16 -1.59
C ILE A 305 -25.84 11.20 -1.56
N HIS A 306 -26.22 11.76 -2.72
CA HIS A 306 -27.22 12.83 -2.78
C HIS A 306 -28.64 12.37 -2.47
N GLN A 307 -28.96 11.09 -2.72
CA GLN A 307 -30.24 10.51 -2.32
C GLN A 307 -30.28 10.10 -0.83
N GLY A 308 -29.11 9.98 -0.18
CA GLY A 308 -28.98 9.61 1.23
C GLY A 308 -29.08 8.11 1.51
N TYR A 309 -28.98 7.23 0.49
CA TYR A 309 -29.00 5.79 0.69
C TYR A 309 -28.28 5.01 -0.42
N MET A 310 -27.76 3.83 -0.09
CA MET A 310 -27.27 2.83 -1.04
C MET A 310 -28.29 1.71 -1.23
N LEU A 311 -28.22 0.99 -2.35
CA LEU A 311 -29.05 -0.18 -2.63
C LEU A 311 -28.24 -1.46 -2.40
N ASN A 312 -28.85 -2.45 -1.77
CA ASN A 312 -28.32 -3.81 -1.75
C ASN A 312 -28.82 -4.63 -2.97
N PRO A 313 -28.35 -5.87 -3.19
CA PRO A 313 -28.77 -6.70 -4.32
C PRO A 313 -30.27 -7.04 -4.36
N ASN A 314 -30.97 -6.92 -3.22
CA ASN A 314 -32.41 -7.15 -3.13
C ASN A 314 -33.23 -5.89 -3.46
N GLY A 315 -32.56 -4.76 -3.72
CA GLY A 315 -33.21 -3.46 -3.95
C GLY A 315 -33.61 -2.74 -2.66
N GLU A 316 -33.18 -3.22 -1.50
CA GLU A 316 -33.46 -2.56 -0.22
C GLU A 316 -32.52 -1.36 -0.03
N ARG A 317 -33.06 -0.31 0.61
CA ARG A 317 -32.33 0.93 0.86
C ARG A 317 -31.56 0.84 2.18
N ILE A 318 -30.24 0.99 2.11
CA ILE A 318 -29.34 1.15 3.25
C ILE A 318 -29.07 2.65 3.41
N GLN A 319 -29.61 3.25 4.46
CA GLN A 319 -29.49 4.69 4.70
C GLN A 319 -28.04 5.09 4.99
N LEU A 320 -27.61 6.20 4.41
CA LEU A 320 -26.30 6.81 4.66
C LEU A 320 -26.46 7.94 5.68
N SER A 321 -26.21 7.63 6.96
CA SER A 321 -26.28 8.59 8.07
C SER A 321 -25.12 8.34 9.03
N ASP A 322 -24.49 9.41 9.51
CA ASP A 322 -23.51 9.33 10.59
C ASP A 322 -24.21 9.34 11.97
N ASN A 323 -25.47 9.76 12.04
CA ASN A 323 -26.29 9.69 13.25
C ASN A 323 -26.95 8.31 13.37
N VAL A 324 -26.19 7.34 13.88
CA VAL A 324 -26.65 5.96 14.11
C VAL A 324 -26.35 5.52 15.54
N THR A 325 -27.32 4.86 16.17
CA THR A 325 -27.16 4.23 17.49
C THR A 325 -26.73 2.76 17.39
N THR A 326 -27.00 2.13 16.26
CA THR A 326 -26.65 0.73 15.95
C THR A 326 -26.25 0.62 14.48
N GLY A 327 -25.33 -0.29 14.15
CA GLY A 327 -24.85 -0.50 12.78
C GLY A 327 -23.68 0.41 12.39
N LYS A 328 -23.37 0.43 11.09
CA LYS A 328 -22.28 1.23 10.51
C LYS A 328 -22.76 2.66 10.23
N ARG A 329 -21.85 3.62 10.37
CA ARG A 329 -22.05 4.99 9.92
C ARG A 329 -22.04 5.06 8.40
N GLY A 330 -22.73 6.04 7.82
CA GLY A 330 -22.81 6.21 6.37
C GLY A 330 -21.43 6.37 5.74
N ILE A 331 -20.51 7.10 6.37
CA ILE A 331 -19.12 7.22 5.88
C ILE A 331 -18.39 5.87 5.83
N ASP A 332 -18.66 4.97 6.78
CA ASP A 332 -18.02 3.64 6.84
C ASP A 332 -18.55 2.73 5.73
N ILE A 333 -19.87 2.77 5.50
CA ILE A 333 -20.54 2.05 4.42
C ILE A 333 -20.04 2.53 3.05
N LEU A 334 -19.95 3.85 2.88
CA LEU A 334 -19.44 4.46 1.65
C LEU A 334 -17.97 4.10 1.42
N GLY A 335 -17.15 4.09 2.48
CA GLY A 335 -15.75 3.68 2.43
C GLY A 335 -15.57 2.26 1.92
N ASP A 336 -16.33 1.30 2.47
CA ASP A 336 -16.30 -0.10 2.02
C ASP A 336 -16.75 -0.26 0.56
N ALA A 337 -17.68 0.58 0.09
CA ALA A 337 -18.17 0.54 -1.29
C ALA A 337 -17.25 1.22 -2.30
N PHE A 338 -16.49 2.23 -1.88
CA PHE A 338 -15.62 3.02 -2.75
C PHE A 338 -14.25 2.36 -2.95
N GLU A 339 -13.67 1.76 -1.89
CA GLU A 339 -12.30 1.21 -1.92
C GLU A 339 -12.06 0.20 -3.06
N ALA A 340 -12.80 -0.89 -3.25
CA ALA A 340 -13.92 -1.44 -2.52
C ALA A 340 -13.59 -2.81 -1.89
N ASP A 341 -14.35 -3.18 -0.86
CA ASP A 341 -14.33 -4.53 -0.29
C ASP A 341 -15.49 -5.36 -0.86
N ASP A 342 -15.19 -6.50 -1.49
CA ASP A 342 -16.19 -7.32 -2.20
C ASP A 342 -17.25 -7.93 -1.28
N ARG A 343 -16.99 -8.00 0.02
CA ARG A 343 -17.93 -8.54 1.02
C ARG A 343 -18.58 -7.48 1.89
N LEU A 344 -17.87 -6.38 2.15
CA LEU A 344 -18.40 -5.30 3.00
C LEU A 344 -19.15 -4.24 2.19
N SER A 345 -18.85 -4.09 0.89
CA SER A 345 -19.61 -3.21 0.00
C SER A 345 -21.09 -3.65 -0.05
N PRO A 346 -22.05 -2.73 0.13
CA PRO A 346 -23.48 -3.04 0.07
C PRO A 346 -23.93 -3.75 -1.20
N HIS A 347 -23.29 -3.41 -2.33
CA HIS A 347 -23.58 -4.00 -3.63
C HIS A 347 -22.38 -3.84 -4.57
N TYR A 348 -21.34 -4.66 -4.36
CA TYR A 348 -20.08 -4.60 -5.10
C TYR A 348 -20.24 -4.55 -6.62
N LEU A 349 -21.09 -5.40 -7.22
CA LEU A 349 -21.31 -5.39 -8.67
C LEU A 349 -21.94 -4.11 -9.22
N PHE A 350 -22.67 -3.37 -8.38
CA PHE A 350 -23.37 -2.14 -8.79
C PHE A 350 -22.50 -0.91 -8.60
N TYR A 351 -21.85 -0.79 -7.43
CA TYR A 351 -20.99 0.35 -7.09
C TYR A 351 -19.54 0.21 -7.59
N GLY A 352 -19.12 -1.00 -7.95
CA GLY A 352 -17.83 -1.28 -8.55
C GLY A 352 -16.67 -1.38 -7.56
N ASP A 353 -15.46 -1.23 -8.10
CA ASP A 353 -14.19 -1.25 -7.38
C ASP A 353 -13.37 0.01 -7.72
N LEU A 354 -14.04 1.18 -7.61
CA LEU A 354 -13.63 2.43 -8.25
C LEU A 354 -12.22 2.87 -7.84
N HIS A 355 -11.94 2.98 -6.54
CA HIS A 355 -10.61 3.40 -6.06
C HIS A 355 -9.49 2.47 -6.56
N ASN A 356 -9.63 1.16 -6.36
CA ASN A 356 -8.62 0.18 -6.75
C ASN A 356 -8.43 0.13 -8.27
N MET A 357 -9.50 0.18 -9.07
CA MET A 357 -9.39 0.15 -10.52
C MET A 357 -8.78 1.43 -11.10
N GLY A 358 -8.96 2.58 -10.45
CA GLY A 358 -8.23 3.79 -10.80
C GLY A 358 -6.73 3.63 -10.64
N HIS A 359 -6.27 3.01 -9.55
CA HIS A 359 -4.86 2.62 -9.37
C HIS A 359 -4.37 1.69 -10.49
N VAL A 360 -5.16 0.67 -10.85
CA VAL A 360 -4.81 -0.27 -11.93
C VAL A 360 -4.69 0.44 -13.27
N MET A 361 -5.69 1.23 -13.68
CA MET A 361 -5.65 1.94 -14.97
C MET A 361 -4.49 2.94 -15.04
N LEU A 362 -4.23 3.68 -13.96
CA LEU A 362 -3.09 4.60 -13.87
C LEU A 362 -1.75 3.86 -13.94
N SER A 363 -1.67 2.67 -13.35
CA SER A 363 -0.44 1.86 -13.37
C SER A 363 -0.12 1.28 -14.75
N PHE A 364 -1.13 1.04 -15.59
CA PHE A 364 -0.96 0.47 -16.94
C PHE A 364 -1.18 1.46 -18.08
N CYS A 365 -1.38 2.76 -17.80
CA CYS A 365 -1.68 3.75 -18.84
C CYS A 365 -0.61 3.84 -19.96
N HIS A 366 0.62 3.39 -19.69
CA HIS A 366 1.72 3.33 -20.65
C HIS A 366 1.69 2.09 -21.56
N ASP A 367 0.97 1.03 -21.19
CA ASP A 367 0.84 -0.25 -21.93
C ASP A 367 -0.52 -0.91 -21.61
N PHE A 368 -1.60 -0.22 -21.96
CA PHE A 368 -2.98 -0.57 -21.56
C PHE A 368 -3.51 -1.87 -22.19
N ASP A 369 -2.87 -2.39 -23.25
CA ASP A 369 -3.27 -3.58 -24.00
C ASP A 369 -2.22 -4.69 -24.00
N ASN A 370 -1.13 -4.53 -23.23
CA ASN A 370 0.00 -5.46 -23.16
C ASN A 370 0.75 -5.65 -24.49
N ALA A 371 0.61 -4.72 -25.45
CA ALA A 371 1.32 -4.80 -26.73
C ALA A 371 2.84 -4.70 -26.56
N HIS A 372 3.31 -4.01 -25.52
CA HIS A 372 4.72 -3.80 -25.24
C HIS A 372 5.31 -4.74 -24.19
N ARG A 373 4.47 -5.54 -23.51
CA ARG A 373 4.88 -6.45 -22.42
C ARG A 373 5.59 -5.71 -21.28
N GLU A 374 5.16 -4.48 -21.02
CA GLU A 374 5.69 -3.66 -19.94
C GLU A 374 5.09 -4.07 -18.59
N GLU A 375 5.82 -3.72 -17.52
CA GLU A 375 5.36 -3.93 -16.15
C GLU A 375 4.42 -2.84 -15.67
N MET A 376 3.66 -3.19 -14.64
CA MET A 376 2.88 -2.23 -13.87
C MET A 376 3.73 -1.04 -13.38
N GLY A 377 3.18 0.18 -13.44
CA GLY A 377 3.77 1.38 -12.86
C GLY A 377 3.58 1.47 -11.34
N VAL A 378 4.28 2.41 -10.69
CA VAL A 378 4.28 2.52 -9.21
C VAL A 378 2.90 2.75 -8.57
N MET A 379 1.95 3.30 -9.31
CA MET A 379 0.55 3.43 -8.85
C MET A 379 -0.09 2.08 -8.52
N GLY A 380 0.46 0.97 -9.01
CA GLY A 380 -0.08 -0.36 -8.80
C GLY A 380 0.40 -1.07 -7.52
N ASP A 381 1.21 -0.45 -6.67
CA ASP A 381 1.66 -1.04 -5.41
C ASP A 381 1.61 -0.03 -4.26
N SER A 382 0.99 -0.39 -3.13
CA SER A 382 0.85 0.51 -1.99
C SER A 382 2.19 0.92 -1.37
N ALA A 383 3.26 0.15 -1.53
CA ALA A 383 4.58 0.56 -1.06
C ALA A 383 5.25 1.64 -1.94
N THR A 384 4.72 1.92 -3.14
CA THR A 384 5.35 2.84 -4.10
C THR A 384 4.40 3.89 -4.68
N ALA A 385 3.08 3.73 -4.55
CA ALA A 385 2.09 4.60 -5.19
C ALA A 385 2.23 6.08 -4.77
N LEU A 386 2.51 6.37 -3.50
CA LEU A 386 2.67 7.75 -3.01
C LEU A 386 3.78 8.53 -3.71
N ARG A 387 4.76 7.81 -4.26
CA ARG A 387 5.89 8.43 -4.95
C ARG A 387 5.41 9.18 -6.19
N ASP A 388 4.31 8.75 -6.80
CA ASP A 388 3.77 9.35 -8.00
C ASP A 388 2.89 10.58 -7.69
N PRO A 389 3.13 11.77 -8.29
CA PRO A 389 2.25 12.92 -8.13
C PRO A 389 0.77 12.64 -8.44
N VAL A 390 0.47 11.69 -9.34
CA VAL A 390 -0.91 11.34 -9.69
C VAL A 390 -1.66 10.65 -8.55
N PHE A 391 -0.96 10.04 -7.59
CA PHE A 391 -1.58 9.48 -6.39
C PHE A 391 -2.44 10.51 -5.69
N TYR A 392 -1.90 11.70 -5.45
CA TYR A 392 -2.60 12.77 -4.73
C TYR A 392 -3.71 13.38 -5.57
N ARG A 393 -3.57 13.43 -6.90
CA ARG A 393 -4.66 13.86 -7.78
C ARG A 393 -5.83 12.87 -7.73
N TRP A 394 -5.53 11.58 -7.78
CA TRP A 394 -6.52 10.51 -7.64
C TRP A 394 -7.19 10.55 -6.27
N HIS A 395 -6.41 10.59 -5.19
CA HIS A 395 -6.93 10.64 -3.83
C HIS A 395 -7.61 11.96 -3.48
N LYS A 396 -7.32 13.06 -4.18
CA LYS A 396 -8.11 14.30 -4.07
C LYS A 396 -9.50 14.14 -4.69
N PHE A 397 -9.62 13.44 -5.82
CA PHE A 397 -10.93 13.06 -6.37
C PHE A 397 -11.69 12.15 -5.39
N VAL A 398 -11.02 11.15 -4.81
CA VAL A 398 -11.61 10.26 -3.80
C VAL A 398 -12.09 11.05 -2.57
N ASP A 399 -11.24 11.90 -1.99
CA ASP A 399 -11.59 12.78 -0.87
C ASP A 399 -12.79 13.66 -1.22
N ASP A 400 -12.79 14.32 -2.38
CA ASP A 400 -13.91 15.19 -2.80
C ASP A 400 -15.24 14.43 -2.83
N VAL A 401 -15.31 13.18 -3.30
CA VAL A 401 -16.54 12.38 -3.25
C VAL A 401 -16.99 12.12 -1.80
N PHE A 402 -16.05 11.83 -0.89
CA PHE A 402 -16.39 11.68 0.52
C PHE A 402 -16.80 13.00 1.18
N GLN A 403 -16.23 14.13 0.76
CA GLN A 403 -16.64 15.45 1.24
C GLN A 403 -18.07 15.78 0.82
N GLU A 404 -18.49 15.41 -0.40
CA GLU A 404 -19.90 15.54 -0.82
C GLU A 404 -20.83 14.81 0.15
N TYR A 405 -20.46 13.61 0.60
CA TYR A 405 -21.20 12.93 1.67
C TYR A 405 -21.17 13.70 2.99
N LYS A 406 -19.99 14.14 3.46
CA LYS A 406 -19.87 14.86 4.73
C LYS A 406 -20.67 16.17 4.76
N LEU A 407 -20.80 16.84 3.61
CA LEU A 407 -21.62 18.05 3.45
C LEU A 407 -23.14 17.77 3.56
N THR A 408 -23.58 16.53 3.37
CA THR A 408 -24.99 16.16 3.61
C THR A 408 -25.33 15.97 5.09
N GLN A 409 -24.32 15.83 5.96
CA GLN A 409 -24.54 15.57 7.38
C GLN A 409 -24.85 16.86 8.15
N PRO A 410 -25.70 16.80 9.19
CA PRO A 410 -25.97 17.97 10.02
C PRO A 410 -24.68 18.48 10.67
N PRO A 411 -24.45 19.80 10.74
CA PRO A 411 -23.35 20.36 11.51
C PRO A 411 -23.42 19.92 12.98
N TYR A 412 -22.27 19.80 13.62
CA TYR A 412 -22.20 19.56 15.06
C TYR A 412 -22.97 20.64 15.83
N THR A 413 -23.73 20.21 16.83
CA THR A 413 -24.46 21.10 17.73
C THR A 413 -23.53 21.67 18.81
N MET A 414 -24.01 22.67 19.55
CA MET A 414 -23.27 23.17 20.72
C MET A 414 -23.07 22.08 21.79
N GLU A 415 -24.01 21.13 21.92
CA GLU A 415 -23.87 20.01 22.85
C GLU A 415 -22.74 19.08 22.44
N ASP A 416 -22.56 18.83 21.14
CA ASP A 416 -21.47 18.00 20.61
C ASP A 416 -20.08 18.65 20.80
N LEU A 417 -20.01 19.99 20.78
CA LEU A 417 -18.75 20.75 20.77
C LEU A 417 -18.34 21.28 22.13
N THR A 418 -19.26 21.41 23.09
CA THR A 418 -18.98 21.98 24.40
C THR A 418 -18.55 20.92 25.41
N LEU A 419 -17.58 21.28 26.25
CA LEU A 419 -17.19 20.48 27.41
C LEU A 419 -17.39 21.32 28.68
N PRO A 420 -18.59 21.31 29.29
CA PRO A 420 -18.91 22.13 30.45
C PRO A 420 -17.91 21.92 31.60
N GLY A 421 -17.44 23.03 32.17
CA GLY A 421 -16.46 23.03 33.26
C GLY A 421 -14.99 22.98 32.81
N VAL A 422 -14.72 22.89 31.51
CA VAL A 422 -13.36 22.98 30.96
C VAL A 422 -13.18 24.28 30.21
N VAL A 423 -12.16 25.05 30.59
CA VAL A 423 -11.78 26.31 29.93
C VAL A 423 -10.34 26.20 29.45
N LEU A 424 -10.13 26.43 28.15
CA LEU A 424 -8.81 26.46 27.54
C LEU A 424 -8.21 27.86 27.71
N ASP A 425 -7.27 28.01 28.65
CA ASP A 425 -6.63 29.31 28.96
C ASP A 425 -5.50 29.66 27.98
N LYS A 426 -4.59 28.71 27.71
CA LYS A 426 -3.44 28.91 26.80
C LYS A 426 -3.03 27.63 26.10
N VAL A 427 -2.67 27.75 24.82
CA VAL A 427 -2.01 26.70 24.03
C VAL A 427 -0.74 27.27 23.41
N GLY A 428 0.33 26.48 23.39
CA GLY A 428 1.57 26.85 22.71
C GLY A 428 2.56 25.70 22.65
N VAL A 429 3.56 25.85 21.79
CA VAL A 429 4.72 24.95 21.71
C VAL A 429 5.96 25.72 22.18
N VAL A 430 6.89 25.05 22.86
CA VAL A 430 8.14 25.65 23.33
C VAL A 430 9.29 24.78 22.86
N ARG A 431 10.24 25.39 22.15
CA ARG A 431 11.51 24.77 21.75
C ARG A 431 12.63 25.78 21.91
N ASP A 432 13.72 25.39 22.58
CA ASP A 432 14.89 26.25 22.77
C ASP A 432 14.55 27.66 23.30
N ASN A 433 13.61 27.72 24.27
CA ASN A 433 13.02 28.95 24.82
C ASN A 433 12.30 29.87 23.82
N GLN A 434 12.03 29.42 22.60
CA GLN A 434 11.16 30.11 21.64
C GLN A 434 9.73 29.58 21.74
N LEU A 435 8.79 30.51 21.92
CA LEU A 435 7.36 30.21 21.98
C LEU A 435 6.78 30.19 20.56
N ASN A 436 5.95 29.20 20.27
CA ASN A 436 5.19 29.08 19.02
C ASN A 436 6.06 29.02 17.76
N THR A 437 7.25 28.41 17.86
CA THR A 437 8.15 28.18 16.72
C THR A 437 8.44 26.69 16.57
N LEU A 438 8.27 26.18 15.35
CA LEU A 438 8.66 24.82 14.97
C LEU A 438 9.80 24.94 13.95
N THR A 439 10.94 24.30 14.25
CA THR A 439 12.10 24.24 13.34
C THR A 439 12.19 22.83 12.75
N THR A 440 12.05 22.71 11.44
CA THR A 440 12.31 21.46 10.72
C THR A 440 13.81 21.33 10.45
N GLY A 441 14.31 20.09 10.44
CA GLY A 441 15.74 19.76 10.31
C GLY A 441 16.22 19.73 8.86
#